data_AF-A0A1S2QNW5-F1
#
_entry.id   AF-A0A1S2QNW5-F1
#
_cell.length_a   1.000
_cell.length_b   1.000
_cell.length_c   1.000
_cell.angle_alpha   90.00
_cell.angle_beta   90.00
_cell.angle_gamma   90.00
#
_symmetry.space_group_name_H-M   'P 1'
#
loop_
_entity.id
_entity.type
_entity.pdbx_description
1 polymer ?
#
loop_
_entity_poly.entity_id
_entity_poly.type
_entity_poly.pdbx_seq_one_letter_code
_entity_poly.pdbx_strand_id
1 'polypeptide(L)'
;MYLESLLDSLKEWDSKITVEEKTSLGNLLAVPLLKIGGTNLRTSDYIKGPLFYLESRIKELMSKEHITEEFLVMGVLSEVNKYFTNQVANREKSIAGNLEMVENIEGFGEGAPNELITDLKEKAEHMKSAVYVNLVNEELTVWKEVTSHYFSDKRIEEMYRAFELAALEAYKQNLSHAERSEYEDILKRMRNKNEINIDERLEEEQN
;
A
#
# COMPACT_ATOMS: atom_id res chain seq x y z
N MET A 1 -13.58 0.01 0.90
CA MET A 1 -13.19 0.55 2.22
C MET A 1 -11.68 0.71 2.27
N TYR A 2 -10.93 -0.34 1.95
CA TYR A 2 -9.47 -0.28 1.86
C TYR A 2 -8.99 0.75 0.84
N LEU A 3 -9.65 0.87 -0.32
CA LEU A 3 -9.25 1.82 -1.36
C LEU A 3 -9.40 3.26 -0.91
N GLU A 4 -10.50 3.58 -0.23
CA GLU A 4 -10.74 4.92 0.33
C GLU A 4 -9.66 5.28 1.35
N SER A 5 -9.37 4.36 2.30
CA SER A 5 -8.29 4.55 3.28
C SER A 5 -6.91 4.73 2.63
N LEU A 6 -6.63 4.01 1.53
CA LEU A 6 -5.39 4.17 0.77
C LEU A 6 -5.31 5.54 0.11
N LEU A 7 -6.37 5.97 -0.57
CA LEU A 7 -6.41 7.26 -1.25
C LEU A 7 -6.30 8.42 -0.26
N ASP A 8 -6.96 8.31 0.88
CA ASP A 8 -6.91 9.34 1.92
C ASP A 8 -5.54 9.37 2.62
N SER A 9 -4.90 8.21 2.84
CA SER A 9 -3.51 8.15 3.30
C SER A 9 -2.55 8.87 2.34
N LEU A 10 -2.68 8.63 1.04
CA LEU A 10 -1.82 9.27 0.02
C LEU A 10 -2.04 10.78 -0.04
N LYS A 11 -3.29 11.25 0.04
CA LYS A 11 -3.62 12.68 0.10
C LYS A 11 -3.11 13.33 1.38
N GLU A 12 -3.28 12.67 2.53
CA GLU A 12 -2.81 13.21 3.81
C GLU A 12 -1.29 13.35 3.81
N TRP A 13 -0.58 12.31 3.39
CA TRP A 13 0.88 12.35 3.22
C TRP A 13 1.31 13.50 2.32
N ASP A 14 0.70 13.65 1.15
CA ASP A 14 1.03 14.74 0.21
C ASP A 14 0.76 16.13 0.83
N SER A 15 -0.29 16.26 1.64
CA SER A 15 -0.65 17.51 2.30
C SER A 15 0.27 17.89 3.46
N LYS A 16 0.83 16.90 4.18
CA LYS A 16 1.65 17.11 5.38
C LYS A 16 3.08 17.54 5.04
N ILE A 17 3.59 17.14 3.88
CA ILE A 17 4.93 17.52 3.43
C ILE A 17 4.82 18.82 2.63
N THR A 18 5.41 19.88 3.16
CA THR A 18 5.34 21.24 2.60
C THR A 18 6.62 21.67 1.88
N VAL A 19 7.63 20.80 1.84
CA VAL A 19 8.92 21.04 1.20
C VAL A 19 8.78 21.01 -0.33
N GLU A 20 9.39 21.98 -1.02
CA GLU A 20 9.28 22.15 -2.48
C GLU A 20 9.82 20.95 -3.27
N GLU A 21 10.88 20.30 -2.78
CA GLU A 21 11.53 19.16 -3.43
C GLU A 21 10.93 17.79 -3.06
N LYS A 22 9.78 17.75 -2.38
CA LYS A 22 9.15 16.48 -1.97
C LYS A 22 8.92 15.54 -3.14
N THR A 23 8.90 14.24 -2.86
CA THR A 23 8.48 13.24 -3.83
C THR A 23 7.06 13.59 -4.30
N SER A 24 6.85 13.74 -5.61
CA SER A 24 5.50 13.94 -6.14
C SER A 24 4.69 12.65 -6.03
N LEU A 25 3.37 12.75 -5.83
CA LEU A 25 2.48 11.58 -5.85
C LEU A 25 2.66 10.72 -7.11
N GLY A 26 2.93 11.36 -8.25
CA GLY A 26 3.15 10.62 -9.49
C GLY A 26 4.41 9.78 -9.48
N ASN A 27 5.50 10.29 -8.91
CA ASN A 27 6.74 9.52 -8.73
C ASN A 27 6.55 8.42 -7.68
N LEU A 28 5.87 8.72 -6.58
CA LEU A 28 5.58 7.75 -5.52
C LEU A 28 4.77 6.55 -6.04
N LEU A 29 3.78 6.83 -6.89
CA LEU A 29 2.85 5.83 -7.40
C LEU A 29 3.26 5.21 -8.73
N ALA A 30 4.34 5.66 -9.36
CA ALA A 30 4.79 5.14 -10.65
C ALA A 30 5.02 3.61 -10.60
N VAL A 31 5.80 3.12 -9.64
CA VAL A 31 6.12 1.69 -9.51
C VAL A 31 4.88 0.86 -9.14
N PRO A 32 4.08 1.23 -8.12
CA PRO A 32 2.81 0.55 -7.85
C PRO A 32 1.92 0.47 -9.11
N LEU A 33 1.70 1.58 -9.81
CA LEU A 33 0.85 1.62 -11.00
C LEU A 33 1.39 0.76 -12.15
N LEU A 34 2.71 0.73 -12.35
CA LEU A 34 3.34 -0.16 -13.33
C LEU A 34 3.15 -1.63 -12.97
N LYS A 35 3.21 -1.99 -11.68
CA LYS A 35 3.04 -3.38 -11.21
C LYS A 35 1.60 -3.86 -11.26
N ILE A 36 0.65 -3.01 -10.90
CA ILE A 36 -0.78 -3.30 -11.00
C ILE A 36 -1.21 -3.32 -12.48
N GLY A 37 -0.49 -2.56 -13.31
CA GLY A 37 -0.44 -2.70 -14.75
C GLY A 37 -1.75 -2.37 -15.47
N GLY A 38 -1.69 -2.52 -16.79
CA GLY A 38 -2.77 -2.31 -17.75
C GLY A 38 -2.12 -2.24 -19.13
N THR A 39 -2.69 -2.86 -20.16
CA THR A 39 -2.06 -2.96 -21.49
C THR A 39 -1.79 -1.60 -22.16
N ASN A 40 -2.37 -0.52 -21.62
CA ASN A 40 -2.31 0.83 -22.19
C ASN A 40 -1.80 1.91 -21.21
N LEU A 41 -1.08 1.54 -20.14
CA LEU A 41 -0.56 2.53 -19.18
C LEU A 41 0.41 3.50 -19.86
N ARG A 42 0.17 4.80 -19.71
CA ARG A 42 1.02 5.88 -20.24
C ARG A 42 1.62 6.69 -19.11
N THR A 43 2.75 7.34 -19.40
CA THR A 43 3.41 8.27 -18.47
C THR A 43 2.51 9.38 -17.97
N SER A 44 1.58 9.86 -18.81
CA SER A 44 0.59 10.87 -18.41
C SER A 44 -0.30 10.42 -17.27
N ASP A 45 -0.59 9.13 -17.19
CA ASP A 45 -1.63 8.57 -16.32
C ASP A 45 -1.17 8.58 -14.86
N TYR A 46 0.11 8.25 -14.64
CA TYR A 46 0.72 8.31 -13.32
C TYR A 46 1.41 9.64 -13.00
N ILE A 47 1.53 10.61 -13.91
CA ILE A 47 2.08 11.94 -13.58
C ILE A 47 0.99 12.97 -13.29
N LYS A 48 -0.08 13.03 -14.09
CA LYS A 48 -1.07 14.12 -14.00
C LYS A 48 -2.30 13.80 -13.15
N GLY A 49 -2.65 12.53 -13.03
CA GLY A 49 -3.82 12.09 -12.27
C GLY A 49 -3.59 10.76 -11.54
N PRO A 50 -2.46 10.60 -10.82
CA PRO A 50 -2.06 9.29 -10.29
C PRO A 50 -3.09 8.66 -9.36
N LEU A 51 -3.75 9.44 -8.50
CA LEU A 51 -4.77 8.94 -7.58
C LEU A 51 -6.03 8.47 -8.31
N PHE A 52 -6.53 9.28 -9.26
CA PHE A 52 -7.70 8.93 -10.06
C PHE A 52 -7.44 7.65 -10.87
N TYR A 53 -6.24 7.53 -11.45
CA TYR A 53 -5.87 6.37 -12.21
C TYR A 53 -5.73 5.12 -11.33
N LEU A 54 -5.09 5.24 -10.17
CA LEU A 54 -4.99 4.16 -9.18
C LEU A 54 -6.38 3.66 -8.77
N GLU A 55 -7.28 4.57 -8.41
CA GLU A 55 -8.65 4.25 -8.05
C GLU A 55 -9.38 3.52 -9.19
N SER A 56 -9.30 4.08 -10.40
CA SER A 56 -9.95 3.52 -11.58
C SER A 56 -9.44 2.11 -11.88
N ARG A 57 -8.12 1.89 -11.77
CA ARG A 57 -7.52 0.59 -12.06
C ARG A 57 -7.87 -0.46 -11.01
N ILE A 58 -7.86 -0.10 -9.72
CA ILE A 58 -8.28 -1.02 -8.67
C ILE A 58 -9.76 -1.41 -8.86
N LYS A 59 -10.65 -0.46 -9.15
CA LYS A 59 -12.06 -0.74 -9.45
C LYS A 59 -12.25 -1.61 -10.69
N GLU A 60 -11.42 -1.41 -11.72
CA GLU A 60 -11.44 -2.27 -12.91
C GLU A 60 -11.05 -3.71 -12.57
N LEU A 61 -9.96 -3.90 -11.83
CA LEU A 61 -9.49 -5.22 -11.41
C LEU A 61 -10.52 -5.96 -10.55
N MET A 62 -11.20 -5.23 -9.65
CA MET A 62 -12.29 -5.78 -8.84
C MET A 62 -13.47 -6.24 -9.69
N SER A 63 -13.86 -5.44 -10.68
CA SER A 63 -15.08 -5.69 -11.47
C SER A 63 -14.89 -6.68 -12.61
N LYS A 64 -13.74 -6.65 -13.30
CA LYS A 64 -13.47 -7.48 -14.49
C LYS A 64 -12.66 -8.74 -14.19
N GLU A 65 -11.69 -8.63 -13.28
CA GLU A 65 -10.76 -9.71 -12.96
C GLU A 65 -11.09 -10.39 -11.62
N HIS A 66 -12.14 -9.91 -10.92
CA HIS A 66 -12.64 -10.44 -9.65
C HIS A 66 -11.57 -10.52 -8.54
N ILE A 67 -10.58 -9.63 -8.58
CA ILE A 67 -9.55 -9.53 -7.53
C ILE A 67 -10.12 -8.75 -6.34
N THR A 68 -9.87 -9.23 -5.13
CA THR A 68 -10.33 -8.58 -3.89
C THR A 68 -9.66 -7.22 -3.68
N GLU A 69 -10.45 -6.22 -3.26
CA GLU A 69 -9.99 -4.84 -2.96
C GLU A 69 -8.77 -4.84 -2.03
N GLU A 70 -8.83 -5.63 -0.95
CA GLU A 70 -7.77 -5.72 0.04
C GLU A 70 -6.43 -6.15 -0.54
N PHE A 71 -6.40 -7.25 -1.31
CA PHE A 71 -5.17 -7.75 -1.90
C PHE A 71 -4.48 -6.68 -2.75
N LEU A 72 -5.26 -5.95 -3.55
CA LEU A 72 -4.75 -4.86 -4.38
C LEU A 72 -4.21 -3.71 -3.54
N VAL A 73 -4.98 -3.26 -2.55
CA VAL A 73 -4.60 -2.14 -1.67
C VAL A 73 -3.37 -2.46 -0.84
N MET A 74 -3.31 -3.64 -0.22
CA MET A 74 -2.16 -4.08 0.58
C MET A 74 -0.92 -4.26 -0.30
N GLY A 75 -1.09 -4.68 -1.55
CA GLY A 75 -0.02 -4.71 -2.55
C GLY A 75 0.56 -3.32 -2.83
N VAL A 76 -0.30 -2.32 -3.07
CA VAL A 76 0.12 -0.93 -3.26
C VAL A 76 0.83 -0.39 -2.02
N LEU A 77 0.23 -0.60 -0.85
CA LEU A 77 0.79 -0.16 0.43
C LEU A 77 2.19 -0.75 0.66
N SER A 78 2.38 -2.03 0.35
CA SER A 78 3.68 -2.70 0.43
C SER A 78 4.73 -2.04 -0.47
N GLU A 79 4.37 -1.69 -1.70
CA GLU A 79 5.29 -1.05 -2.64
C GLU A 79 5.65 0.38 -2.23
N VAL A 80 4.69 1.16 -1.72
CA VAL A 80 4.95 2.50 -1.17
C VAL A 80 5.82 2.42 0.08
N ASN A 81 5.56 1.47 0.98
CA ASN A 81 6.41 1.22 2.16
C ASN A 81 7.85 0.88 1.77
N LYS A 82 8.03 0.03 0.75
CA LYS A 82 9.35 -0.31 0.22
C LYS A 82 10.05 0.91 -0.36
N TYR A 83 9.34 1.78 -1.08
CA TYR A 83 9.91 3.01 -1.64
C TYR A 83 10.60 3.85 -0.55
N PHE A 84 9.86 4.28 0.48
CA PHE A 84 10.43 5.13 1.53
C PHE A 84 11.51 4.42 2.34
N THR A 85 11.32 3.14 2.65
CA THR A 85 12.33 2.36 3.40
C THR A 85 13.63 2.25 2.61
N ASN A 86 13.55 2.01 1.30
CA ASN A 86 14.72 1.86 0.44
C ASN A 86 15.46 3.16 0.20
N GLN A 87 14.78 4.31 0.17
CA GLN A 87 15.46 5.60 0.05
C GLN A 87 16.46 5.83 1.18
N VAL A 88 16.11 5.43 2.41
CA VAL A 88 16.99 5.56 3.57
C VAL A 88 17.99 4.40 3.63
N ALA A 89 17.51 3.16 3.57
CA ALA A 89 18.32 1.97 3.80
C ALA A 89 19.39 1.73 2.72
N ASN A 90 19.08 2.05 1.45
CA ASN A 90 19.97 1.81 0.33
C ASN A 90 20.70 3.08 -0.14
N ARG A 91 20.60 4.19 0.59
CA ARG A 91 21.19 5.48 0.18
C ARG A 91 22.68 5.36 -0.14
N GLU A 92 23.46 4.82 0.79
CA GLU A 92 24.91 4.65 0.63
C GLU A 92 25.24 3.72 -0.54
N LYS A 93 24.44 2.68 -0.75
CA LYS A 93 24.59 1.77 -1.89
C LYS A 93 24.31 2.48 -3.22
N SER A 94 23.30 3.34 -3.28
CA SER A 94 22.99 4.14 -4.47
C SER A 94 24.07 5.17 -4.77
N ILE A 95 24.62 5.82 -3.73
CA ILE A 95 25.76 6.74 -3.87
C ILE A 95 26.98 5.98 -4.42
N ALA A 96 27.35 4.86 -3.80
CA ALA A 96 28.47 4.04 -4.24
C ALA A 96 28.29 3.54 -5.68
N GLY A 97 27.10 3.04 -6.02
CA GLY A 97 26.79 2.58 -7.37
C GLY A 97 26.90 3.68 -8.42
N ASN A 98 26.43 4.90 -8.12
CA ASN A 98 26.58 6.04 -9.04
C ASN A 98 28.05 6.41 -9.26
N LEU A 99 28.86 6.42 -8.20
CA LEU A 99 30.29 6.73 -8.29
C LEU A 99 31.06 5.62 -9.02
N GLU A 100 30.74 4.35 -8.77
CA GLU A 100 31.31 3.21 -9.49
C GLU A 100 30.96 3.27 -10.99
N MET A 101 29.73 3.65 -11.35
CA MET A 101 29.36 3.85 -12.76
C MET A 101 30.18 4.95 -13.42
N VAL A 102 30.43 6.06 -12.71
CA VAL A 102 31.30 7.15 -13.19
C VAL A 102 32.72 6.64 -13.42
N GLU A 103 33.31 5.96 -12.44
CA GLU A 103 34.68 5.40 -12.53
C GLU A 103 34.81 4.43 -13.71
N ASN A 104 33.81 3.55 -13.90
CA ASN A 104 33.77 2.63 -15.02
C ASN A 104 33.70 3.39 -16.36
N ILE A 105 32.79 4.36 -16.50
CA ILE A 105 32.64 5.16 -17.72
C ILE A 105 33.94 5.89 -18.08
N GLU A 106 34.59 6.53 -17.11
CA GLU A 106 35.83 7.26 -17.31
C GLU A 106 37.01 6.30 -17.60
N GLY A 107 37.01 5.10 -17.01
CA GLY A 107 38.05 4.08 -17.19
C GLY A 107 38.01 3.32 -18.52
N PHE A 108 36.85 3.21 -19.17
CA PHE A 108 36.73 2.49 -20.46
C PHE A 108 37.10 3.32 -21.69
N GLY A 109 37.31 4.63 -21.55
CA GLY A 109 37.85 5.48 -22.62
C GLY A 109 36.93 5.57 -23.85
N GLU A 110 36.12 6.62 -23.87
CA GLU A 110 35.23 7.07 -24.97
C GLU A 110 33.83 6.42 -25.03
N GLY A 111 32.79 7.27 -25.00
CA GLY A 111 31.45 6.93 -25.50
C GLY A 111 30.26 7.42 -24.67
N ALA A 112 30.44 7.69 -23.37
CA ALA A 112 29.34 8.19 -22.56
C ALA A 112 29.17 9.71 -22.73
N PRO A 113 27.94 10.22 -22.85
CA PRO A 113 27.68 11.65 -22.82
C PRO A 113 28.22 12.27 -21.52
N ASN A 114 28.95 13.39 -21.62
CA ASN A 114 29.41 14.13 -20.43
C ASN A 114 28.24 14.49 -19.49
N GLU A 115 27.06 14.71 -20.06
CA GLU A 115 25.80 14.94 -19.33
C GLU A 115 25.47 13.79 -18.37
N LEU A 116 25.64 12.53 -18.80
CA LEU A 116 25.39 11.37 -17.93
C LEU A 116 26.34 11.32 -16.74
N ILE A 117 27.63 11.64 -16.96
CA ILE A 117 28.64 11.67 -15.90
C ILE A 117 28.30 12.77 -14.89
N THR A 118 27.97 13.96 -15.38
CA THR A 118 27.53 15.09 -14.55
C THR A 118 26.29 14.72 -13.74
N ASP A 119 25.27 14.17 -14.37
CA ASP A 119 24.03 13.72 -13.72
C ASP A 119 24.29 12.71 -12.59
N LEU A 120 25.17 11.72 -12.81
CA LEU A 120 25.49 10.71 -11.81
C LEU A 120 26.22 11.31 -10.60
N LYS A 121 27.18 12.23 -10.85
CA LYS A 121 27.92 12.96 -9.81
C LYS A 121 26.97 13.86 -9.01
N GLU A 122 26.14 14.65 -9.69
CA GLU A 122 25.17 15.54 -9.06
C GLU A 122 24.15 14.77 -8.22
N LYS A 123 23.62 13.64 -8.73
CA LYS A 123 22.73 12.76 -7.95
C LYS A 123 23.41 12.22 -6.71
N ALA A 124 24.67 11.77 -6.81
CA ALA A 124 25.41 11.26 -5.67
C ALA A 124 25.64 12.35 -4.61
N GLU A 125 26.02 13.56 -5.01
CA GLU A 125 26.20 14.68 -4.08
C GLU A 125 24.88 15.16 -3.47
N HIS A 126 23.80 15.23 -4.25
CA HIS A 126 22.48 15.53 -3.74
C HIS A 126 22.05 14.52 -2.67
N MET A 127 22.25 13.22 -2.91
CA MET A 127 21.94 12.17 -1.92
C MET A 127 22.78 12.25 -0.64
N LYS A 128 23.98 12.85 -0.68
CA LYS A 128 24.81 13.12 0.51
C LYS A 128 24.38 14.37 1.27
N SER A 129 23.64 15.28 0.62
CA SER A 129 23.30 16.58 1.20
C SER A 129 22.40 16.43 2.43
N ALA A 130 22.63 17.27 3.45
CA ALA A 130 21.78 17.28 4.64
C ALA A 130 20.31 17.59 4.31
N VAL A 131 20.07 18.37 3.25
CA VAL A 131 18.73 18.69 2.75
C VAL A 131 18.00 17.43 2.32
N TYR A 132 18.61 16.62 1.44
CA TYR A 132 18.03 15.36 1.00
C TYR A 132 17.79 14.41 2.17
N VAL A 133 18.77 14.26 3.06
CA VAL A 133 18.66 13.35 4.22
C VAL A 133 17.52 13.73 5.14
N ASN A 134 17.35 15.03 5.43
CA ASN A 134 16.24 15.50 6.24
C ASN A 134 14.91 15.27 5.53
N LEU A 135 14.82 15.57 4.23
CA LEU A 135 13.62 15.35 3.44
C LEU A 135 13.17 13.89 3.48
N VAL A 136 14.03 12.93 3.09
CA VAL A 136 13.63 11.50 3.04
C VAL A 136 13.22 10.95 4.41
N ASN A 137 13.85 11.43 5.49
CA ASN A 137 13.47 11.05 6.85
C ASN A 137 12.11 11.63 7.24
N GLU A 138 11.84 12.88 6.86
CA GLU A 138 10.53 13.51 7.05
C GLU A 138 9.46 12.76 6.26
N GLU A 139 9.70 12.47 4.96
CA GLU A 139 8.73 11.74 4.13
C GLU A 139 8.38 10.37 4.73
N LEU A 140 9.39 9.62 5.17
CA LEU A 140 9.22 8.32 5.82
C LEU A 140 8.48 8.45 7.16
N THR A 141 8.77 9.47 7.95
CA THR A 141 8.14 9.69 9.27
C THR A 141 6.67 10.02 9.11
N VAL A 142 6.35 10.97 8.23
CA VAL A 142 4.97 11.34 7.91
C VAL A 142 4.22 10.13 7.35
N TRP A 143 4.84 9.37 6.44
CA TRP A 143 4.21 8.17 5.88
C TRP A 143 3.90 7.12 6.96
N LYS A 144 4.81 6.86 7.89
CA LYS A 144 4.56 5.96 9.03
C LYS A 144 3.43 6.46 9.93
N GLU A 145 3.40 7.76 10.21
CA GLU A 145 2.33 8.37 11.01
C GLU A 145 0.97 8.15 10.34
N VAL A 146 0.85 8.55 9.07
CA VAL A 146 -0.38 8.41 8.29
C VAL A 146 -0.82 6.94 8.19
N THR A 147 0.08 6.03 7.84
CA THR A 147 -0.26 4.61 7.73
C THR A 147 -0.62 3.98 9.07
N SER A 148 -0.04 4.42 10.19
CA SER A 148 -0.47 3.97 11.52
C SER A 148 -1.90 4.42 11.86
N HIS A 149 -2.36 5.53 11.28
CA HIS A 149 -3.72 6.01 11.46
C HIS A 149 -4.74 5.20 10.66
N TYR A 150 -4.49 5.00 9.36
CA TYR A 150 -5.41 4.34 8.44
C TYR A 150 -5.29 2.81 8.39
N PHE A 151 -4.11 2.28 8.67
CA PHE A 151 -3.74 0.87 8.49
C PHE A 151 -3.04 0.29 9.73
N SER A 152 -3.39 0.74 10.94
CA SER A 152 -3.00 0.00 12.15
C SER A 152 -3.61 -1.40 12.18
N ASP A 153 -2.98 -2.33 12.91
CA ASP A 153 -3.48 -3.70 13.07
C ASP A 153 -4.96 -3.74 13.47
N LYS A 154 -5.35 -2.87 14.42
CA LYS A 154 -6.73 -2.73 14.85
C LYS A 154 -7.66 -2.27 13.72
N ARG A 155 -7.25 -1.28 12.91
CA ARG A 155 -8.04 -0.81 11.77
C ARG A 155 -8.17 -1.88 10.71
N ILE A 156 -7.10 -2.61 10.43
CA ILE A 156 -7.11 -3.74 9.50
C ILE A 156 -8.08 -4.80 9.99
N GLU A 157 -8.05 -5.16 11.28
CA GLU A 157 -9.01 -6.11 11.87
C GLU A 157 -10.46 -5.63 11.77
N GLU A 158 -10.72 -4.35 12.05
CA GLU A 158 -12.04 -3.73 11.87
C GLU A 158 -12.52 -3.81 10.42
N MET A 159 -11.62 -3.56 9.47
CA MET A 159 -11.91 -3.62 8.04
C MET A 159 -12.23 -5.06 7.58
N TYR A 160 -11.45 -6.04 8.03
CA TYR A 160 -11.71 -7.46 7.79
C TYR A 160 -13.09 -7.88 8.30
N ARG A 161 -13.42 -7.55 9.55
CA ARG A 161 -14.72 -7.90 10.14
C ARG A 161 -15.88 -7.28 9.37
N ALA A 162 -15.76 -6.02 8.95
CA ALA A 162 -16.80 -5.37 8.17
C ALA A 162 -16.96 -6.03 6.78
N PHE A 163 -15.87 -6.48 6.15
CA PHE A 163 -15.92 -7.25 4.92
C PHE A 163 -16.63 -8.60 5.10
N GLU A 164 -16.28 -9.36 6.14
CA GLU A 164 -16.92 -10.64 6.46
C GLU A 164 -18.43 -10.48 6.70
N LEU A 165 -18.82 -9.44 7.45
CA LEU A 165 -20.23 -9.12 7.70
C LEU A 165 -20.98 -8.77 6.41
N ALA A 166 -20.36 -7.99 5.52
CA ALA A 166 -20.96 -7.64 4.23
C ALA A 166 -21.12 -8.86 3.32
N ALA A 167 -20.12 -9.74 3.27
CA ALA A 167 -20.18 -10.99 2.52
C ALA A 167 -21.27 -11.93 3.05
N LEU A 168 -21.38 -12.04 4.38
CA LEU A 168 -22.44 -12.81 5.03
C LEU A 168 -23.83 -12.26 4.71
N GLU A 169 -24.01 -10.94 4.73
CA GLU A 169 -25.29 -10.31 4.42
C GLU A 169 -25.68 -10.53 2.94
N ALA A 170 -24.73 -10.38 2.02
CA ALA A 170 -24.94 -10.67 0.60
C ALA A 170 -25.32 -12.14 0.37
N TYR A 171 -24.67 -13.08 1.06
CA TYR A 171 -25.03 -14.49 1.02
C TYR A 171 -26.47 -14.71 1.48
N LYS A 172 -26.87 -14.14 2.64
CA LYS A 172 -28.24 -14.25 3.17
C LYS A 172 -29.31 -13.70 2.22
N GLN A 173 -28.99 -12.65 1.47
CA GLN A 173 -29.93 -12.06 0.50
C GLN A 173 -30.12 -12.94 -0.74
N ASN A 174 -29.15 -13.79 -1.07
CA ASN A 174 -29.22 -14.73 -2.19
C ASN A 174 -29.88 -16.07 -1.83
N LEU A 175 -30.13 -16.33 -0.55
CA LEU A 175 -30.86 -17.52 -0.10
C LEU A 175 -32.35 -17.38 -0.38
N SER A 176 -32.98 -18.47 -0.82
CA SER A 176 -34.43 -18.58 -0.80
C SER A 176 -34.97 -18.49 0.63
N HIS A 177 -36.26 -18.20 0.78
CA HIS A 177 -36.89 -18.10 2.10
C HIS A 177 -36.75 -19.41 2.91
N ALA A 178 -36.74 -20.57 2.24
CA ALA A 178 -36.56 -21.87 2.89
C ALA A 178 -35.13 -22.04 3.41
N GLU A 179 -34.12 -21.77 2.57
CA GLU A 179 -32.71 -21.87 2.92
C GLU A 179 -32.31 -20.88 4.01
N ARG A 180 -32.90 -19.67 4.01
CA ARG A 180 -32.66 -18.66 5.04
C ARG A 180 -33.19 -19.11 6.41
N SER A 181 -34.37 -19.73 6.43
CA SER A 181 -34.97 -20.28 7.66
C SER A 181 -34.15 -21.45 8.21
N GLU A 182 -33.64 -22.33 7.33
CA GLU A 182 -32.79 -23.45 7.73
C GLU A 182 -31.43 -22.96 8.27
N TYR A 183 -30.84 -21.95 7.63
CA TYR A 183 -29.60 -21.32 8.07
C TYR A 183 -29.74 -20.67 9.47
N GLU A 184 -30.84 -19.95 9.73
CA GLU A 184 -31.11 -19.37 11.04
C GLU A 184 -31.31 -20.43 12.13
N ASP A 185 -32.00 -21.53 11.81
CA ASP A 185 -32.19 -22.66 12.72
C ASP A 185 -30.87 -23.35 13.06
N ILE A 186 -29.98 -23.52 12.07
CA ILE A 186 -28.63 -24.06 12.28
C ILE A 186 -27.82 -23.13 13.19
N LEU A 187 -27.81 -21.82 12.95
CA LEU A 187 -27.10 -20.85 13.79
C LEU A 187 -27.61 -20.86 15.23
N LYS A 188 -28.93 -20.94 15.42
CA LYS A 188 -29.55 -21.02 16.75
C LYS A 188 -29.13 -22.28 17.50
N ARG A 189 -29.07 -23.42 16.82
CA ARG A 189 -28.58 -24.68 17.42
C ARG A 189 -27.10 -24.60 17.80
N MET A 190 -26.26 -23.97 16.97
CA MET A 190 -24.84 -23.78 17.30
C MET A 190 -24.64 -22.86 18.51
N ARG A 191 -25.41 -21.78 18.61
CA ARG A 191 -25.35 -20.84 19.75
C ARG A 191 -25.69 -21.53 21.06
N ASN A 192 -26.80 -22.27 21.07
CA ASN A 192 -27.24 -23.01 22.25
C ASN A 192 -26.21 -24.08 22.66
N LYS A 193 -25.56 -24.76 21.70
CA LYS A 193 -24.49 -25.72 21.99
C LYS A 193 -23.25 -25.08 22.63
N ASN A 194 -22.90 -23.86 22.23
CA ASN A 194 -21.76 -23.16 22.80
C ASN A 194 -22.06 -22.59 24.19
N GLU A 195 -23.29 -22.14 24.46
CA GLU A 195 -23.71 -21.69 25.80
C GLU A 195 -23.69 -22.87 26.79
N ILE A 196 -24.21 -24.03 26.40
CA ILE A 196 -24.17 -25.25 27.22
C ILE A 196 -22.73 -25.65 27.57
N ASN A 197 -21.79 -25.56 26.61
CA ASN A 197 -20.38 -25.89 26.83
C ASN A 197 -19.64 -24.89 27.73
N ILE A 198 -20.10 -23.64 27.82
CA ILE A 198 -19.50 -22.63 28.71
C ILE A 198 -19.97 -22.87 30.14
N ASP A 199 -21.26 -23.15 30.33
CA ASP A 199 -21.83 -23.44 31.64
C ASP A 199 -21.25 -24.72 32.25
N GLU A 200 -21.09 -25.80 31.46
CA GLU A 200 -20.46 -27.05 31.91
C GLU A 200 -18.99 -26.85 32.35
N ARG A 201 -18.22 -26.02 31.63
CA ARG A 201 -16.82 -25.72 32.02
C ARG A 201 -16.71 -24.85 33.28
N LEU A 202 -17.68 -23.98 33.52
CA LEU A 202 -17.74 -23.16 34.74
C LEU A 202 -18.14 -23.99 35.97
N GLU A 203 -18.96 -25.04 35.80
CA GLU A 203 -19.31 -25.99 36.87
C GLU A 203 -18.16 -26.96 37.20
N GLU A 204 -17.34 -27.36 36.22
CA GLU A 204 -16.14 -28.17 36.44
C GLU A 204 -15.02 -27.41 37.15
N GLU A 205 -14.92 -26.08 36.97
CA GLU A 205 -13.92 -25.24 37.67
C GLU A 205 -14.32 -24.88 39.12
N GLN A 206 -15.55 -25.19 39.54
CA GLN A 206 -16.06 -24.92 40.90
C GLN A 206 -16.12 -26.15 41.82
N ASN A 207 -15.82 -27.35 41.31
CA ASN A 207 -15.76 -28.62 42.06
C ASN A 207 -14.33 -29.12 42.24
#